data_AF-A0A5N5JYN2-F1
#
_entry.id   AF-A0A5N5JYN2-F1
#
_cell.length_a   1.000
_cell.length_b   1.000
_cell.length_c   1.000
_cell.angle_alpha   90.00
_cell.angle_beta   90.00
_cell.angle_gamma   90.00
#
_symmetry.space_group_name_H-M   'P 1'
#
loop_
_entity.id
_entity.type
_entity.pdbx_description
1 polymer ?
#
loop_
_entity_poly.entity_id
_entity_poly.type
_entity_poly.pdbx_seq_one_letter_code
_entity_poly.pdbx_strand_id
1 'polypeptide(L)'
;MRNIIKQLGQNLCLFFTIIIISLFGLLYISYTPSRNRDVRRPDVATTTPWLAPIVWDGIFDLKMIDKIYKQQNITVATTVFALGKYVITLTTCKILWVTLCE
;
A
#
# COMPACT_ATOMS: atom_id res chain seq x y z
N MET A 1 -23.08 50.41 23.57
CA MET A 1 -22.28 49.40 24.32
C MET A 1 -22.51 47.94 23.91
N ARG A 2 -23.67 47.54 23.34
CA ARG A 2 -23.90 46.13 22.91
C ARG A 2 -23.19 45.72 21.60
N ASN A 3 -22.80 46.65 20.73
CA ASN A 3 -22.13 46.33 19.47
C ASN A 3 -20.64 45.97 19.63
N ILE A 4 -19.94 46.56 20.59
CA ILE A 4 -18.50 46.34 20.79
C ILE A 4 -18.23 44.92 21.34
N ILE A 5 -19.08 44.44 22.25
CA ILE A 5 -18.99 43.06 22.79
C ILE A 5 -19.31 42.02 21.70
N LYS A 6 -20.28 42.31 20.81
CA LYS A 6 -20.57 41.46 19.65
C LYS A 6 -19.42 41.44 18.64
N GLN A 7 -18.78 42.58 18.39
CA GLN A 7 -17.62 42.68 17.51
C GLN A 7 -16.40 41.93 18.07
N LEU A 8 -16.17 42.00 19.39
CA LEU A 8 -15.10 41.27 20.06
C LEU A 8 -15.34 39.74 20.02
N GLY A 9 -16.59 39.30 20.23
CA GLY A 9 -16.98 37.90 20.09
C GLY A 9 -16.91 37.40 18.65
N GLN A 10 -17.28 38.23 17.66
CA GLN A 10 -17.16 37.89 16.24
C GLN A 10 -15.70 37.73 15.80
N ASN A 11 -14.82 38.65 16.18
CA ASN A 11 -13.39 38.52 15.88
C ASN A 11 -12.79 37.27 16.51
N LEU A 12 -13.14 36.97 17.76
CA LEU A 12 -12.68 35.76 18.45
C LEU A 12 -13.16 34.48 17.74
N CYS A 13 -14.43 34.45 17.30
CA CYS A 13 -14.97 33.33 16.51
C CYS A 13 -14.22 33.15 15.18
N LEU A 14 -13.90 34.25 14.47
CA LEU A 14 -13.12 34.20 13.23
C LEU A 14 -11.70 33.66 13.45
N PHE A 15 -11.04 33.97 14.57
CA PHE A 15 -9.75 33.37 14.90
C PHE A 15 -9.85 31.86 15.10
N PHE A 16 -10.85 31.39 15.84
CA PHE A 16 -11.05 29.95 16.06
C PHE A 16 -11.39 29.22 14.76
N THR A 17 -12.21 29.79 13.87
CA THR A 17 -12.52 29.15 12.58
C THR A 17 -11.29 29.04 11.69
N ILE A 18 -10.42 30.06 11.64
CA ILE A 18 -9.16 30.02 10.88
C ILE A 18 -8.23 28.93 11.44
N ILE A 19 -8.11 28.83 12.77
CA ILE A 19 -7.30 27.79 13.42
C ILE A 19 -7.82 26.40 13.06
N ILE A 20 -9.14 26.18 13.13
CA ILE A 20 -9.75 24.89 12.78
C ILE A 20 -9.54 24.55 11.30
N ILE A 21 -9.75 25.49 10.38
CA ILE A 21 -9.52 25.29 8.94
C ILE A 21 -8.05 24.96 8.66
N SER A 22 -7.12 25.67 9.32
CA SER A 22 -5.69 25.42 9.19
C SER A 22 -5.29 24.04 9.71
N LEU A 23 -5.80 23.64 10.89
CA LEU A 23 -5.58 22.32 11.46
C LEU A 23 -6.15 21.21 10.58
N PHE A 24 -7.38 21.39 10.06
CA PHE A 24 -8.00 20.43 9.15
C PHE A 24 -7.25 20.35 7.81
N GLY A 25 -6.75 21.49 7.30
CA GLY A 25 -5.94 21.55 6.09
C GLY A 25 -4.60 20.82 6.26
N LEU A 26 -3.90 21.04 7.37
CA LEU A 26 -2.67 20.33 7.71
C LEU A 26 -2.90 18.84 7.92
N LEU A 27 -3.99 18.47 8.60
CA LEU A 27 -4.40 17.08 8.78
C LEU A 27 -4.71 16.41 7.44
N TYR A 28 -5.43 17.10 6.57
CA TYR A 28 -5.77 16.60 5.24
C TYR A 28 -4.52 16.41 4.37
N ILE A 29 -3.60 17.37 4.36
CA ILE A 29 -2.31 17.27 3.65
C ILE A 29 -1.49 16.09 4.18
N SER A 30 -1.48 15.88 5.50
CA SER A 30 -0.79 14.75 6.13
C SER A 30 -1.44 13.40 5.81
N TYR A 31 -2.77 13.38 5.65
CA TYR A 31 -3.53 12.18 5.30
C TYR A 31 -3.46 11.84 3.81
N THR A 32 -3.31 12.83 2.93
CA THR A 32 -3.03 12.51 1.53
C THR A 32 -1.75 11.70 1.50
N PRO A 33 -1.77 10.46 0.95
CA PRO A 33 -0.56 9.67 0.88
C PRO A 33 0.40 10.49 0.02
N SER A 34 1.41 11.08 0.66
CA SER A 34 2.58 11.61 -0.02
C SER A 34 2.91 10.59 -1.08
N ARG A 35 2.87 11.00 -2.35
CA ARG A 35 3.37 10.20 -3.46
C ARG A 35 4.87 10.07 -3.22
N ASN A 36 5.21 9.22 -2.26
CA ASN A 36 6.54 8.84 -1.87
C ASN A 36 7.07 8.10 -3.07
N ARG A 37 7.70 8.85 -3.98
CA ARG A 37 8.56 8.27 -5.00
C ARG A 37 9.60 7.51 -4.23
N ASP A 38 9.43 6.20 -4.18
CA ASP A 38 10.38 5.33 -3.54
C ASP A 38 11.73 5.58 -4.21
N VAL A 39 12.77 5.86 -3.43
CA VAL A 39 14.08 6.25 -3.97
C VAL A 39 14.64 5.16 -4.88
N ARG A 40 14.20 3.91 -4.65
CA ARG A 40 14.58 2.73 -5.44
C ARG A 40 13.88 2.66 -6.79
N ARG A 41 12.66 3.20 -6.91
CA ARG A 41 11.87 3.24 -8.16
C ARG A 41 10.99 4.50 -8.24
N PRO A 42 11.54 5.63 -8.73
CA PRO A 42 10.78 6.85 -8.90
C PRO A 42 9.86 6.83 -10.14
N ASP A 43 10.04 5.85 -11.02
CA ASP A 43 9.38 5.65 -12.31
C ASP A 43 8.00 4.97 -12.19
N VAL A 44 7.76 4.20 -11.13
CA VAL A 44 6.51 3.45 -10.91
C VAL A 44 5.85 3.82 -9.59
N ALA A 45 4.52 3.69 -9.54
CA ALA A 45 3.78 3.80 -8.30
C ALA A 45 4.09 2.59 -7.40
N THR A 46 4.57 2.84 -6.19
CA THR A 46 4.95 1.80 -5.23
C THR A 46 3.87 1.50 -4.20
N THR A 47 2.90 2.41 -4.03
CA THR A 47 1.77 2.27 -3.10
C THR A 47 0.46 2.66 -3.77
N THR A 48 -0.61 1.92 -3.47
CA THR A 48 -1.96 2.25 -3.92
C THR A 48 -2.59 3.34 -3.03
N PRO A 49 -3.66 4.02 -3.49
CA PRO A 49 -4.37 5.02 -2.68
C PRO A 49 -4.94 4.49 -1.36
N TRP A 50 -5.17 3.18 -1.24
CA TRP A 50 -5.60 2.51 -0.01
C TRP A 50 -4.43 1.95 0.81
N LEU A 51 -3.23 2.49 0.61
CA LEU A 51 -2.02 2.19 1.39
C LEU A 51 -1.50 0.74 1.26
N ALA A 52 -1.87 0.01 0.21
CA ALA A 52 -1.29 -1.31 -0.05
C ALA A 52 0.01 -1.17 -0.89
N PRO A 53 1.10 -1.85 -0.51
CA PRO A 53 2.32 -1.86 -1.29
C PRO A 53 2.16 -2.71 -2.55
N ILE A 54 2.70 -2.23 -3.67
CA ILE A 54 2.70 -2.95 -4.95
C ILE A 54 4.01 -3.73 -5.07
N VAL A 55 3.93 -5.01 -5.42
CA VAL A 55 5.12 -5.88 -5.56
C VAL A 55 5.83 -5.57 -6.86
N TRP A 56 6.99 -4.93 -6.75
CA TRP A 56 7.91 -4.68 -7.85
C TRP A 56 9.29 -5.25 -7.57
N ASP A 57 9.99 -5.61 -8.64
CA ASP A 57 11.37 -6.06 -8.57
C ASP A 57 12.30 -4.92 -8.06
N GLY A 58 13.05 -5.19 -7.00
CA GLY A 58 13.93 -4.23 -6.32
C GLY A 58 13.33 -3.49 -5.11
N ILE A 59 12.03 -3.59 -4.86
CA ILE A 59 11.39 -3.01 -3.65
C ILE A 59 11.57 -3.94 -2.45
N PHE A 60 11.47 -5.25 -2.68
CA PHE A 60 11.52 -6.27 -1.62
C PHE A 60 12.81 -7.07 -1.66
N ASP A 61 13.43 -7.28 -0.51
CA ASP A 61 14.54 -8.22 -0.37
C ASP A 61 14.00 -9.63 -0.13
N LEU A 62 14.08 -10.47 -1.16
CA LEU A 62 13.64 -11.86 -1.13
C LEU A 62 14.30 -12.66 0.00
N LYS A 63 15.56 -12.37 0.36
CA LYS A 63 16.28 -13.11 1.41
C LYS A 63 15.69 -12.85 2.79
N MET A 64 15.33 -11.60 3.06
CA MET A 64 14.71 -11.22 4.33
C MET A 64 13.31 -11.83 4.47
N ILE A 65 12.51 -11.74 3.41
CA ILE A 65 11.17 -12.33 3.35
C ILE A 65 11.25 -13.84 3.54
N ASP A 66 12.09 -14.53 2.76
CA ASP A 66 12.26 -15.99 2.84
C ASP A 66 12.65 -16.44 4.26
N LYS A 67 13.53 -15.71 4.95
CA LYS A 67 13.88 -16.01 6.34
C LYS A 67 12.68 -15.94 7.29
N ILE A 68 11.85 -14.90 7.16
CA ILE A 68 10.66 -14.70 8.00
C ILE A 68 9.63 -15.80 7.74
N TYR A 69 9.30 -16.06 6.47
CA TYR A 69 8.30 -17.06 6.10
C TYR A 69 8.75 -18.49 6.41
N LYS A 70 10.05 -18.80 6.27
CA LYS A 70 10.62 -20.08 6.71
C LYS A 70 10.49 -20.29 8.21
N GLN A 71 10.78 -19.26 9.01
CA GLN A 71 10.65 -19.35 10.47
C GLN A 71 9.21 -19.59 10.92
N GLN A 72 8.23 -19.09 10.15
CA GLN A 72 6.81 -19.26 10.42
C GLN A 72 6.23 -20.59 9.92
N ASN A 73 7.03 -21.44 9.26
CA ASN A 73 6.62 -22.73 8.68
C ASN A 73 5.35 -22.63 7.81
N ILE A 74 5.21 -21.52 7.08
CA ILE A 74 4.02 -21.29 6.25
C ILE A 74 4.09 -22.20 5.03
N THR A 75 3.03 -22.97 4.80
CA THR A 75 2.87 -23.79 3.59
C THR A 75 2.01 -23.04 2.59
N VAL A 76 2.58 -22.67 1.45
CA VAL A 76 1.84 -22.01 0.37
C VAL A 76 1.16 -23.09 -0.47
N ALA A 77 -0.17 -23.16 -0.40
CA ALA A 77 -0.95 -24.03 -1.27
C ALA A 77 -1.26 -23.33 -2.58
N THR A 78 -1.01 -23.99 -3.71
CA THR A 78 -1.40 -23.51 -5.04
C THR A 78 -2.48 -24.42 -5.60
N THR A 79 -3.67 -23.88 -5.83
CA THR A 79 -4.78 -24.60 -6.45
C THR A 79 -4.78 -24.32 -7.95
N VAL A 80 -4.61 -25.36 -8.76
CA VAL A 80 -4.72 -25.25 -10.22
C VAL A 80 -5.83 -26.18 -10.70
N PHE A 81 -6.78 -25.63 -11.45
CA PHE A 81 -7.84 -26.41 -12.08
C PHE A 81 -7.45 -26.70 -13.54
N ALA A 82 -7.37 -27.97 -13.92
CA ALA A 82 -7.28 -28.37 -15.32
C ALA A 82 -8.44 -29.28 -15.68
N LEU A 83 -9.17 -28.91 -16.73
CA LEU A 83 -10.29 -29.66 -17.27
C LEU A 83 -9.98 -30.10 -18.71
N GLY A 84 -10.37 -31.32 -19.08
CA GLY A 84 -10.21 -31.83 -20.44
C GLY A 84 -8.75 -31.82 -20.93
N LYS A 85 -8.49 -31.12 -22.06
CA LYS A 85 -7.17 -31.09 -22.72
C LYS A 85 -6.09 -30.35 -21.92
N TYR A 86 -6.46 -29.53 -20.93
CA TYR A 86 -5.50 -28.79 -20.11
C TYR A 86 -4.77 -29.67 -19.09
N VAL A 87 -5.24 -30.90 -18.85
CA VAL A 87 -4.56 -31.88 -17.98
C VAL A 87 -3.21 -32.30 -18.56
N ILE A 88 -3.11 -32.42 -19.89
CA ILE A 88 -1.85 -32.73 -20.57
C ILE A 88 -0.83 -31.60 -20.36
N THR A 89 -1.24 -30.33 -20.47
CA THR A 89 -0.33 -29.19 -20.25
C THR A 89 0.19 -29.15 -18.82
N LEU A 90 -0.66 -29.44 -17.82
CA LEU A 90 -0.20 -29.54 -16.43
C LEU A 90 0.71 -30.74 -16.19
N THR A 91 0.39 -31.89 -16.80
CA THR A 91 1.17 -33.12 -16.62
C THR A 91 2.56 -32.96 -17.24
N THR A 92 2.67 -32.41 -18.45
CA THR A 92 3.97 -32.14 -19.10
C THR A 92 4.75 -31.06 -18.36
N CYS A 93 4.10 -29.99 -17.87
CA CYS A 93 4.78 -28.96 -17.09
C CYS A 93 5.31 -29.51 -15.76
N LYS A 94 4.55 -30.38 -15.07
CA LYS A 94 4.99 -31.04 -13.83
C LYS A 94 6.17 -31.98 -14.08
N ILE A 95 6.13 -32.78 -15.14
CA ILE A 95 7.25 -33.67 -15.52
C ILE A 95 8.47 -32.84 -15.91
N LEU A 96 8.30 -31.81 -16.75
CA LEU A 96 9.39 -30.93 -17.17
C LEU A 96 10.06 -30.25 -15.98
N TRP A 97 9.28 -29.71 -15.03
CA TRP A 97 9.83 -29.06 -13.83
C TRP A 97 10.64 -30.03 -12.97
N VAL A 98 10.18 -31.28 -12.83
CA VAL A 98 10.93 -32.32 -12.11
C VAL A 98 12.22 -32.69 -12.86
N THR A 99 12.15 -32.91 -14.18
CA THR A 99 13.33 -33.32 -14.96
C THR A 99 14.35 -32.22 -15.24
N LEU A 100 13.96 -30.94 -15.09
CA LEU A 100 14.79 -29.78 -15.46
C LEU A 100 15.28 -29.00 -14.23
N CYS A 101 14.72 -29.28 -13.04
CA CYS A 101 15.17 -28.73 -11.76
C CYS A 101 15.95 -29.77 -10.92
N GLU A 102 16.30 -30.90 -11.54
CA GLU A 102 17.20 -31.95 -11.02
C GLU A 102 18.45 -32.06 -11.90
#